data_AF-A0A699YP04-F1
#
_entry.id   AF-A0A699YP04-F1
#
_cell.length_a   1.000
_cell.length_b   1.000
_cell.length_c   1.000
_cell.angle_alpha   90.00
_cell.angle_beta   90.00
_cell.angle_gamma   90.00
#
_symmetry.space_group_name_H-M   'P 1'
#
loop_
_entity.id
_entity.type
_entity.pdbx_description
1 polymer ?
#
loop_
_entity_poly.entity_id
_entity_poly.type
_entity_poly.pdbx_seq_one_letter_code
_entity_poly.pdbx_strand_id
1 'polypeptide(L)'
;MATTAPLISKEDIVSLREYVTGQGGQNRLESTVLLHVTHSNLKAKFFELRLDMHMTIESLKVKLSFHVGTNPSAMLLQLLNEAGNIVASCLDDSRKLGYYSPHDGYSLHVVDMDPTSASAGGWLEDVSLVDKYVMSDDAYGQRENTYRRWKQGKLAEDPSWTLEKEMAKKRGVALPAGKEKVTDPEFQAAEASALSGCVGSRCCVQPGDRRGVIRFVGNGVAGLPLGWWVGVQYDEPVGRNDGSTGGKTYFSCADGYGGFVRPDKVQAGDFPCLDDGLSDGLASGDEI
;
A
#
# COMPACT_ATOMS: atom_id res chain seq x y z
N MET A 1 -0.77 53.86 19.92
CA MET A 1 0.60 53.35 20.17
C MET A 1 0.74 52.07 19.39
N ALA A 2 1.66 51.99 18.43
CA ALA A 2 1.84 50.80 17.60
C ALA A 2 2.69 49.77 18.36
N THR A 3 2.11 48.60 18.63
CA THR A 3 2.78 47.48 19.29
C THR A 3 3.70 46.82 18.27
N THR A 4 4.99 47.07 18.39
CA THR A 4 6.04 46.38 17.63
C THR A 4 6.05 44.89 18.00
N ALA A 5 5.88 44.02 17.01
CA ALA A 5 6.03 42.58 17.17
C ALA A 5 7.44 42.24 17.70
N PRO A 6 7.58 41.29 18.65
CA PRO A 6 8.87 40.91 19.18
C PRO A 6 9.73 40.28 18.07
N LEU A 7 10.95 40.80 17.91
CA LEU A 7 11.96 40.23 17.02
C LEU A 7 12.37 38.85 17.53
N ILE A 8 12.34 37.86 16.64
CA ILE A 8 12.78 36.48 16.88
C ILE A 8 14.16 36.49 17.57
N SER A 9 14.30 35.73 18.66
CA SER A 9 15.55 35.71 19.43
C SER A 9 16.68 35.00 18.67
N LYS A 10 17.92 35.26 19.05
CA LYS A 10 19.08 34.57 18.43
C LYS A 10 19.03 33.06 18.63
N GLU A 11 18.50 32.61 19.76
CA GLU A 11 18.32 31.19 20.09
C GLU A 11 17.28 30.53 19.17
N ASP A 12 16.18 31.24 18.88
CA ASP A 12 15.16 30.78 17.92
C ASP A 12 15.71 30.67 16.49
N ILE A 13 16.57 31.62 16.07
CA ILE A 13 17.22 31.61 14.75
C ILE A 13 18.20 30.43 14.62
N VAL A 14 18.96 30.14 15.68
CA VAL A 14 19.88 28.99 15.72
C VAL A 14 19.10 27.68 15.66
N SER A 15 18.02 27.57 16.43
CA SER A 15 17.15 26.38 16.43
C SER A 15 16.47 26.14 15.08
N LEU A 16 16.01 27.21 14.40
CA LEU A 16 15.49 27.15 13.03
C LEU A 16 16.55 26.70 12.02
N ARG A 17 17.79 27.17 12.19
CA ARG A 17 18.90 26.80 11.31
C ARG A 17 19.25 25.32 11.44
N GLU A 18 19.32 24.80 12.65
CA GLU A 18 19.56 23.38 12.92
C GLU A 18 18.45 22.49 12.34
N TYR A 19 17.19 22.92 12.44
CA TYR A 19 16.05 22.24 11.81
C TYR A 19 16.15 22.14 10.28
N VAL A 20 16.69 23.18 9.63
CA VAL A 20 16.79 23.25 8.15
C VAL A 20 18.06 22.56 7.62
N THR A 21 19.18 22.62 8.35
CA THR A 21 20.49 22.16 7.84
C THR A 21 20.87 20.73 8.22
N GLY A 22 20.05 20.04 9.01
CA GLY A 22 20.34 18.68 9.43
C GLY A 22 20.29 17.67 8.27
N GLN A 23 21.30 16.79 8.17
CA GLN A 23 21.32 15.69 7.20
C GLN A 23 20.49 14.51 7.73
N GLY A 24 19.32 14.27 7.12
CA GLY A 24 18.49 13.08 7.35
C GLY A 24 17.13 13.35 8.03
N GLY A 25 16.15 12.45 7.81
CA GLY A 25 14.79 12.53 8.36
C GLY A 25 14.69 12.44 9.90
N GLN A 26 15.83 12.27 10.58
CA GLN A 26 15.97 12.09 12.03
C GLN A 26 16.45 13.35 12.78
N ASN A 27 16.62 14.50 12.12
CA ASN A 27 16.92 15.73 12.86
C ASN A 27 15.70 16.15 13.69
N ARG A 28 15.85 16.06 15.02
CA ARG A 28 14.87 16.43 16.02
C ARG A 28 15.49 17.53 16.89
N LEU A 29 14.75 18.62 17.07
CA LEU A 29 15.07 19.55 18.15
C LEU A 29 14.83 18.80 19.46
N GLU A 30 15.68 19.04 20.48
CA GLU A 30 15.50 18.45 21.82
C GLU A 30 14.12 18.77 22.41
N SER A 31 13.51 19.87 21.97
CA SER A 31 12.15 20.27 22.35
C SER A 31 11.03 19.48 21.67
N THR A 32 11.32 18.54 20.76
CA THR A 32 10.28 17.82 19.99
C THR A 32 10.08 16.38 20.48
N VAL A 33 8.82 15.96 20.52
CA VAL A 33 8.38 14.60 20.90
C VAL A 33 7.59 13.95 19.76
N LEU A 34 7.70 12.64 19.60
CA LEU A 34 6.91 11.85 18.66
C LEU A 34 5.75 11.17 19.37
N LEU A 35 4.53 11.67 19.12
CA LEU A 35 3.32 11.12 19.71
C LEU A 35 2.44 10.45 18.65
N HIS A 36 1.78 9.38 19.04
CA HIS A 36 0.66 8.84 18.29
C HIS A 36 -0.60 9.67 18.59
N VAL A 37 -1.40 9.99 17.59
CA VAL A 37 -2.70 10.65 17.79
C VAL A 37 -3.81 9.67 17.50
N THR A 38 -4.72 9.53 18.45
CA THR A 38 -5.93 8.71 18.32
C THR A 38 -7.16 9.55 18.63
N HIS A 39 -8.33 9.09 18.22
CA HIS A 39 -9.58 9.85 18.36
C HIS A 39 -10.70 8.93 18.88
N SER A 40 -11.62 9.47 19.68
CA SER A 40 -12.75 8.70 20.24
C SER A 40 -13.71 8.16 19.18
N ASN A 41 -13.91 8.90 18.09
CA ASN A 41 -14.90 8.58 17.05
C ASN A 41 -14.29 7.99 15.76
N LEU A 42 -12.97 8.07 15.56
CA LEU A 42 -12.30 7.64 14.32
C LEU A 42 -11.54 6.33 14.53
N LYS A 43 -11.50 5.48 13.49
CA LYS A 43 -10.61 4.32 13.43
C LYS A 43 -9.20 4.71 13.03
N ALA A 44 -9.05 5.81 12.29
CA ALA A 44 -7.76 6.34 11.87
C ALA A 44 -6.86 6.65 13.07
N LYS A 45 -5.60 6.21 12.97
CA LYS A 45 -4.52 6.51 13.92
C LYS A 45 -3.39 7.18 13.18
N PHE A 46 -2.87 8.25 13.75
CA PHE A 46 -1.73 8.98 13.17
C PHE A 46 -0.49 8.63 13.98
N PHE A 47 0.47 7.98 13.36
CA PHE A 47 1.67 7.51 14.05
C PHE A 47 2.80 8.53 13.95
N GLU A 48 3.61 8.64 15.01
CA GLU A 48 4.86 9.43 15.03
C GLU A 48 4.70 10.89 14.62
N LEU A 49 3.63 11.54 15.08
CA LEU A 49 3.41 12.96 14.83
C LEU A 49 4.41 13.78 15.64
N ARG A 50 5.21 14.59 14.94
CA ARG A 50 6.23 15.45 15.55
C ARG A 50 5.59 16.70 16.14
N LEU A 51 5.64 16.81 17.46
CA LEU A 51 5.04 17.89 18.25
C LEU A 51 6.09 18.59 19.10
N ASP A 52 5.99 19.91 19.20
CA ASP A 52 6.89 20.72 20.03
C ASP A 52 6.35 20.77 21.47
N MET A 53 7.20 20.43 22.44
CA MET A 53 6.90 20.48 23.86
C MET A 53 6.61 21.90 24.36
N HIS A 54 7.08 22.94 23.66
CA HIS A 54 6.80 24.33 24.05
C HIS A 54 5.48 24.88 23.52
N MET A 55 4.77 24.13 22.67
CA MET A 55 3.45 24.49 22.16
C MET A 55 2.41 24.45 23.29
N THR A 56 1.53 25.45 23.35
CA THR A 56 0.39 25.44 24.28
C THR A 56 -0.62 24.36 23.89
N ILE A 57 -1.37 23.84 24.85
CA ILE A 57 -2.45 22.89 24.59
C ILE A 57 -3.49 23.48 23.62
N GLU A 58 -3.78 24.78 23.70
CA GLU A 58 -4.65 25.47 22.73
C GLU A 58 -4.11 25.36 21.29
N SER A 59 -2.84 25.73 21.08
CA SER A 59 -2.19 25.67 19.75
C SER A 59 -2.12 24.23 19.24
N LEU A 60 -1.92 23.27 20.15
CA LEU A 60 -1.91 21.85 19.85
C LEU A 60 -3.29 21.38 19.38
N LYS A 61 -4.38 21.76 20.06
CA LYS A 61 -5.75 21.45 19.63
C LYS A 61 -6.07 22.00 18.24
N VAL A 62 -5.64 23.23 17.95
CA VAL A 62 -5.78 23.84 16.62
C VAL A 62 -4.99 23.05 15.57
N LYS A 63 -3.78 22.58 15.87
CA LYS A 63 -3.01 21.74 14.95
C LYS A 63 -3.67 20.40 14.71
N LEU A 64 -4.21 19.77 15.75
CA LEU A 64 -4.86 18.46 15.68
C LEU A 64 -6.21 18.50 14.96
N SER A 65 -6.93 19.63 14.98
CA SER A 65 -8.22 19.74 14.29
C SER A 65 -8.12 19.48 12.79
N PHE A 66 -6.99 19.81 12.15
CA PHE A 66 -6.73 19.48 10.75
C PHE A 66 -6.48 17.99 10.49
N HIS A 67 -6.12 17.23 11.51
CA HIS A 67 -5.92 15.78 11.43
C HIS A 67 -7.20 15.00 11.73
N VAL A 68 -7.90 15.36 12.82
CA VAL A 68 -9.05 14.60 13.32
C VAL A 68 -10.43 15.21 12.98
N GLY A 69 -10.48 16.46 12.52
CA GLY A 69 -11.74 17.13 12.13
C GLY A 69 -12.58 17.65 13.30
N THR A 70 -12.09 17.57 14.54
CA THR A 70 -12.80 18.02 15.75
C THR A 70 -12.48 19.48 16.08
N ASN A 71 -13.49 20.24 16.48
CA ASN A 71 -13.32 21.65 16.85
C ASN A 71 -12.44 21.77 18.12
N PRO A 72 -11.42 22.64 18.15
CA PRO A 72 -10.57 22.84 19.33
C PRO A 72 -11.33 23.09 20.64
N SER A 73 -12.48 23.77 20.61
CA SER A 73 -13.27 24.04 21.82
C SER A 73 -13.97 22.81 22.40
N ALA A 74 -14.28 21.83 21.56
CA ALA A 74 -14.90 20.56 21.95
C ALA A 74 -13.86 19.43 22.10
N MET A 75 -12.58 19.73 21.91
CA MET A 75 -11.49 18.77 21.95
C MET A 75 -10.94 18.65 23.37
N LEU A 76 -11.03 17.46 23.95
CA LEU A 76 -10.35 17.13 25.19
C LEU A 76 -9.16 16.20 24.89
N LEU A 77 -7.97 16.56 25.38
CA LEU A 77 -6.74 15.80 25.12
C LEU A 77 -6.36 14.98 26.37
N GLN A 78 -6.17 13.69 26.17
CA GLN A 78 -5.62 12.77 27.16
C GLN A 78 -4.27 12.25 26.67
N LEU A 79 -3.26 12.30 27.52
CA LEU A 79 -1.96 11.69 27.27
C LEU A 79 -1.94 10.29 27.86
N LEU A 80 -1.68 9.29 27.04
CA LEU A 80 -1.62 7.88 27.40
C LEU A 80 -0.20 7.35 27.20
N ASN A 81 0.24 6.46 28.07
CA ASN A 81 1.51 5.75 27.89
C ASN A 81 1.37 4.60 26.88
N GLU A 82 2.47 3.89 26.61
CA GLU A 82 2.51 2.74 25.70
C GLU A 82 1.55 1.60 26.11
N ALA A 83 1.27 1.47 27.42
CA ALA A 83 0.32 0.48 27.94
C ALA A 83 -1.16 0.92 27.81
N GLY A 84 -1.43 2.13 27.32
CA GLY A 84 -2.78 2.69 27.19
C GLY A 84 -3.36 3.28 28.47
N ASN A 85 -2.56 3.46 29.51
CA ASN A 85 -3.00 4.10 30.76
C ASN A 85 -2.93 5.63 30.63
N ILE A 86 -3.94 6.33 31.16
CA ILE A 86 -3.98 7.79 31.18
C ILE A 86 -2.92 8.32 32.14
N VAL A 87 -1.93 9.03 31.59
CA VAL A 87 -0.86 9.72 32.32
C VAL A 87 -1.30 11.12 32.74
N ALA A 88 -2.00 11.83 31.86
CA ALA A 88 -2.49 13.17 32.14
C ALA A 88 -3.73 13.53 31.31
N SER A 89 -4.61 14.36 31.90
CA SER A 89 -5.69 15.04 31.19
C SER A 89 -5.29 16.51 30.98
N CYS A 90 -5.08 16.90 29.73
CA CYS A 90 -4.60 18.24 29.36
C CYS A 90 -5.75 19.25 29.36
N LEU A 91 -6.28 19.58 30.55
CA LEU A 91 -7.46 20.44 30.72
C LEU A 91 -7.14 21.95 30.67
N ASP A 92 -5.89 22.33 30.90
CA ASP A 92 -5.45 23.73 30.90
C ASP A 92 -4.82 24.09 29.56
N ASP A 93 -5.55 24.88 28.78
CA ASP A 93 -5.19 25.29 27.42
C ASP A 93 -3.97 26.20 27.36
N SER A 94 -3.65 26.90 28.46
CA SER A 94 -2.49 27.79 28.56
C SER A 94 -1.18 27.07 28.82
N ARG A 95 -1.24 25.82 29.31
CA ARG A 95 -0.03 25.03 29.62
C ARG A 95 0.63 24.55 28.35
N LYS A 96 1.96 24.41 28.44
CA LYS A 96 2.78 23.82 27.38
C LYS A 96 2.67 22.31 27.41
N LEU A 97 2.74 21.65 26.25
CA LEU A 97 2.70 20.19 26.13
C LEU A 97 3.76 19.51 27.02
N GLY A 98 4.97 20.06 27.09
CA GLY A 98 6.06 19.56 27.92
C GLY A 98 5.77 19.54 29.42
N TYR A 99 4.81 20.34 29.91
CA TYR A 99 4.38 20.29 31.32
C TYR A 99 3.89 18.90 31.72
N TYR A 100 3.28 18.17 30.79
CA TYR A 100 2.72 16.84 31.03
C TYR A 100 3.73 15.71 30.84
N SER A 101 5.01 16.04 30.63
CA SER A 101 6.11 15.08 30.45
C SER A 101 5.81 13.99 29.40
N PRO A 102 5.46 14.36 28.16
CA PRO A 102 5.25 13.40 27.08
C PRO A 102 6.57 12.70 26.72
N HIS A 103 6.49 11.42 26.38
CA HIS A 103 7.62 10.63 25.90
C HIS A 103 7.33 10.13 24.49
N ASP A 104 8.38 9.84 23.72
CA ASP A 104 8.23 9.21 22.41
C ASP A 104 7.44 7.90 22.53
N GLY A 105 6.54 7.65 21.58
CA GLY A 105 5.68 6.46 21.58
C GLY A 105 4.41 6.59 22.44
N TYR A 106 4.27 7.67 23.22
CA TYR A 106 3.01 7.94 23.92
C TYR A 106 1.89 8.30 22.94
N SER A 107 0.65 8.07 23.38
CA SER A 107 -0.54 8.37 22.60
C SER A 107 -1.28 9.57 23.15
N LEU A 108 -1.48 10.59 22.32
CA LEU A 108 -2.39 11.69 22.58
C LEU A 108 -3.79 11.30 22.07
N HIS A 109 -4.66 10.91 22.97
CA HIS A 109 -6.04 10.55 22.67
C HIS A 109 -6.93 11.79 22.69
N VAL A 110 -7.58 12.05 21.57
CA VAL A 110 -8.55 13.11 21.40
C VAL A 110 -9.94 12.57 21.72
N VAL A 111 -10.55 13.11 22.77
CA VAL A 111 -11.95 12.87 23.13
C VAL A 111 -12.78 14.02 22.57
N ASP A 112 -13.67 13.69 21.64
CA ASP A 112 -14.62 14.65 21.07
C ASP A 112 -15.85 14.78 21.97
N MET A 113 -16.03 15.96 22.54
CA MET A 113 -17.14 16.28 23.44
C MET A 113 -18.32 16.94 22.71
N ASP A 114 -18.24 17.17 21.39
CA ASP A 114 -19.34 17.76 20.63
C ASP A 114 -20.42 16.71 20.31
N PRO A 115 -21.64 16.83 20.86
CA PRO A 115 -22.73 15.90 20.59
C PRO A 115 -23.21 15.94 19.13
N THR A 116 -22.87 16.99 18.39
CA THR A 116 -23.25 17.20 16.97
C THR A 116 -22.06 17.03 16.02
N SER A 117 -20.95 16.47 16.49
CA SER A 117 -19.72 16.39 15.72
C SER A 117 -19.89 15.65 14.40
N ALA A 118 -19.34 16.20 13.33
CA ALA A 118 -19.25 15.52 12.03
C ALA A 118 -18.34 14.28 12.08
N SER A 119 -17.48 14.14 13.09
CA SER A 119 -16.68 12.94 13.30
C SER A 119 -17.52 11.79 13.89
N ALA A 120 -18.65 12.10 14.54
CA ALA A 120 -19.55 11.12 15.13
C ALA A 120 -20.35 10.39 14.04
N GLY A 121 -20.62 9.10 14.25
CA GLY A 121 -21.43 8.29 13.32
C GLY A 121 -20.70 7.90 12.03
N GLY A 122 -19.38 8.09 11.93
CA GLY A 122 -18.56 7.58 10.84
C GLY A 122 -18.58 8.42 9.56
N TRP A 123 -19.22 9.59 9.54
CA TRP A 123 -19.31 10.44 8.32
C TRP A 123 -17.96 10.77 7.66
N LEU A 124 -16.89 10.93 8.45
CA LEU A 124 -15.55 11.23 7.92
C LEU A 124 -14.81 10.00 7.38
N GLU A 125 -15.21 8.78 7.74
CA GLU A 125 -14.52 7.54 7.34
C GLU A 125 -15.38 6.64 6.43
N ASP A 126 -16.70 6.71 6.56
CA ASP A 126 -17.65 5.89 5.85
C ASP A 126 -18.07 6.58 4.55
N VAL A 127 -17.37 6.16 3.50
CA VAL A 127 -17.58 6.60 2.13
C VAL A 127 -18.97 6.21 1.59
N SER A 128 -19.71 5.32 2.26
CA SER A 128 -21.08 4.96 1.90
C SER A 128 -22.12 6.01 2.30
N LEU A 129 -21.83 6.84 3.30
CA LEU A 129 -22.70 7.92 3.75
C LEU A 129 -22.70 9.12 2.78
N VAL A 130 -21.71 9.19 1.89
CA VAL A 130 -21.58 10.27 0.90
C VAL A 130 -22.25 9.83 -0.41
N ASP A 131 -23.30 10.54 -0.79
CA ASP A 131 -23.92 10.41 -2.11
C ASP A 131 -22.92 10.82 -3.20
N LYS A 132 -22.22 9.82 -3.75
CA LYS A 132 -21.30 10.04 -4.85
C LYS A 132 -22.10 10.40 -6.09
N TYR A 133 -21.69 11.47 -6.76
CA TYR A 133 -22.26 11.82 -8.06
C TYR A 133 -22.03 10.69 -9.06
N VAL A 134 -23.11 10.10 -9.56
CA VAL A 134 -23.11 9.12 -10.65
C VAL A 134 -23.78 9.75 -11.86
N MET A 135 -23.10 9.71 -13.02
CA MET A 135 -23.63 10.19 -14.28
C MET A 135 -24.10 9.02 -15.12
N SER A 136 -25.27 9.14 -15.75
CA SER A 136 -25.71 8.15 -16.73
C SER A 136 -24.81 8.15 -17.97
N ASP A 137 -24.73 7.00 -18.62
CA ASP A 137 -23.95 6.84 -19.84
C ASP A 137 -24.42 7.77 -20.96
N ASP A 138 -25.74 7.99 -21.07
CA ASP A 138 -26.34 8.92 -22.03
C ASP A 138 -25.94 10.37 -21.74
N ALA A 139 -26.01 10.80 -20.47
CA ALA A 139 -25.60 12.14 -20.07
C ALA A 139 -24.10 12.37 -20.29
N TYR A 140 -23.26 11.34 -20.09
CA TYR A 140 -21.83 11.41 -20.40
C TYR A 140 -21.58 11.51 -21.91
N GLY A 141 -22.33 10.77 -22.74
CA GLY A 141 -22.19 10.78 -24.21
C GLY A 141 -22.58 12.11 -24.87
N GLN A 142 -23.50 12.86 -24.25
CA GLN A 142 -23.89 14.20 -24.71
C GLN A 142 -22.81 15.26 -24.46
N ARG A 143 -21.92 15.05 -23.49
CA ARG A 143 -20.86 16.02 -23.16
C ARG A 143 -19.79 16.09 -24.25
N GLU A 144 -19.39 17.31 -24.55
CA GLU A 144 -18.23 17.61 -25.38
C GLU A 144 -16.92 17.53 -24.55
N ASN A 145 -15.78 17.35 -25.21
CA ASN A 145 -14.46 17.21 -24.56
C ASN A 145 -14.33 16.04 -23.56
N THR A 146 -15.08 14.96 -23.79
CA THR A 146 -14.94 13.72 -23.01
C THR A 146 -13.93 12.76 -23.62
N TYR A 147 -13.35 11.91 -22.77
CA TYR A 147 -12.47 10.84 -23.22
C TYR A 147 -13.15 9.89 -24.21
N ARG A 148 -14.44 9.58 -24.01
CA ARG A 148 -15.20 8.69 -24.93
C ARG A 148 -15.28 9.29 -26.34
N ARG A 149 -15.63 10.58 -26.48
CA ARG A 149 -15.66 11.27 -27.79
C ARG A 149 -14.28 11.36 -28.42
N TRP A 150 -13.26 11.72 -27.64
CA TRP A 150 -11.88 11.77 -28.11
C TRP A 150 -11.40 10.40 -28.61
N LYS A 151 -11.66 9.34 -27.85
CA LYS A 151 -11.35 7.96 -28.23
C LYS A 151 -12.08 7.55 -29.52
N GLN A 152 -13.35 7.87 -29.66
CA GLN A 152 -14.12 7.57 -30.88
C GLN A 152 -13.54 8.27 -32.11
N GLY A 153 -13.16 9.55 -31.99
CA GLY A 153 -12.48 10.28 -33.07
C GLY A 153 -11.17 9.61 -33.48
N LYS A 154 -10.33 9.23 -32.50
CA LYS A 154 -9.08 8.52 -32.77
C LYS A 154 -9.27 7.16 -33.43
N LEU A 155 -10.27 6.39 -33.00
CA LEU A 155 -10.59 5.08 -33.58
C LEU A 155 -11.17 5.19 -34.99
N ALA A 156 -11.88 6.30 -35.28
CA ALA A 156 -12.38 6.60 -36.63
C ALA A 156 -11.26 6.99 -37.59
N GLU A 157 -10.21 7.67 -37.10
CA GLU A 157 -9.01 7.98 -37.87
C GLU A 157 -8.12 6.74 -38.11
N ASP A 158 -7.88 5.94 -37.08
CA ASP A 158 -7.08 4.71 -37.14
C ASP A 158 -7.78 3.59 -36.36
N PRO A 159 -8.36 2.58 -37.04
CA PRO A 159 -9.00 1.44 -36.38
C PRO A 159 -8.06 0.61 -35.49
N SER A 160 -6.73 0.72 -35.70
CA SER A 160 -5.71 0.05 -34.88
C SER A 160 -5.20 0.92 -33.72
N TRP A 161 -5.77 2.10 -33.54
CA TRP A 161 -5.36 3.05 -32.51
C TRP A 161 -5.61 2.48 -31.11
N THR A 162 -4.65 2.72 -30.22
CA THR A 162 -4.77 2.38 -28.80
C THR A 162 -4.21 3.51 -27.95
N LEU A 163 -4.73 3.66 -26.73
CA LEU A 163 -4.26 4.68 -25.79
C LEU A 163 -2.75 4.52 -25.50
N GLU A 164 -2.27 3.27 -25.42
CA GLU A 164 -0.86 2.96 -25.22
C GLU A 164 0.01 3.53 -26.35
N LYS A 165 -0.40 3.34 -27.62
CA LYS A 165 0.31 3.90 -28.78
C LYS A 165 0.38 5.42 -28.73
N GLU A 166 -0.73 6.10 -28.41
CA GLU A 166 -0.78 7.56 -28.30
C GLU A 166 0.12 8.09 -27.17
N MET A 167 0.10 7.41 -26.01
CA MET A 167 0.90 7.79 -24.84
C MET A 167 2.39 7.56 -25.07
N ALA A 168 2.76 6.47 -25.74
CA ALA A 168 4.15 6.21 -26.14
C ALA A 168 4.67 7.27 -27.12
N LYS A 169 3.87 7.63 -28.13
CA LYS A 169 4.16 8.73 -29.06
C LYS A 169 4.35 10.06 -28.31
N LYS A 170 3.47 10.38 -27.36
CA LYS A 170 3.55 11.63 -26.57
C LYS A 170 4.78 11.66 -25.65
N ARG A 171 5.19 10.52 -25.11
CA ARG A 171 6.36 10.39 -24.23
C ARG A 171 7.68 10.26 -25.00
N GLY A 172 7.64 10.11 -26.33
CA GLY A 172 8.84 9.86 -27.13
C GLY A 172 9.51 8.53 -26.82
N VAL A 173 8.78 7.58 -26.21
CA VAL A 173 9.28 6.27 -25.84
C VAL A 173 8.74 5.24 -26.82
N ALA A 174 9.59 4.36 -27.34
CA ALA A 174 9.15 3.23 -28.14
C ALA A 174 8.22 2.34 -27.30
N LEU A 175 7.09 1.93 -27.87
CA LEU A 175 6.23 0.96 -27.21
C LEU A 175 7.05 -0.28 -26.86
N PRO A 176 6.99 -0.80 -25.62
CA PRO A 176 7.46 -2.15 -25.39
C PRO A 176 6.68 -3.04 -26.36
N ALA A 177 7.39 -3.89 -27.11
CA ALA A 177 6.75 -4.83 -28.02
C ALA A 177 5.66 -5.56 -27.21
N GLY A 178 4.39 -5.30 -27.55
CA GLY A 178 3.29 -6.00 -26.90
C GLY A 178 3.57 -7.49 -27.02
N LYS A 179 3.35 -8.25 -25.93
CA LYS A 179 3.57 -9.70 -25.96
C LYS A 179 2.82 -10.26 -27.16
N GLU A 180 3.56 -10.67 -28.17
CA GLU A 180 2.99 -11.15 -29.42
C GLU A 180 2.04 -12.29 -29.07
N LYS A 181 0.79 -12.20 -29.54
CA LYS A 181 -0.18 -13.24 -29.24
C LYS A 181 0.35 -14.52 -29.90
N VAL A 182 0.74 -15.48 -29.07
CA VAL A 182 1.15 -16.79 -29.55
C VAL A 182 -0.04 -17.40 -30.29
N THR A 183 0.08 -17.53 -31.61
CA THR A 183 -0.93 -18.10 -32.50
C THR A 183 -0.68 -19.58 -32.81
N ASP A 184 0.52 -20.07 -32.52
CA ASP A 184 0.93 -21.45 -32.79
C ASP A 184 0.67 -22.36 -31.57
N PRO A 185 -0.15 -23.42 -31.71
CA PRO A 185 -0.33 -24.44 -30.66
C PRO A 185 0.95 -25.17 -30.24
N GLU A 186 1.96 -25.24 -31.11
CA GLU A 186 3.24 -25.92 -30.86
C GLU A 186 4.36 -24.98 -30.39
N PHE A 187 4.04 -23.71 -30.12
CA PHE A 187 5.01 -22.75 -29.61
C PHE A 187 5.71 -23.27 -28.35
N GLN A 188 7.05 -23.27 -28.36
CA GLN A 188 7.95 -23.80 -27.33
C GLN A 188 7.85 -25.31 -27.06
N ALA A 189 7.50 -26.11 -28.07
CA ALA A 189 7.48 -27.57 -27.96
C ALA A 189 8.84 -28.19 -27.63
N ALA A 190 9.95 -27.64 -28.15
CA ALA A 190 11.29 -28.19 -27.93
C ALA A 190 11.71 -28.06 -26.45
N GLU A 191 11.53 -26.88 -25.87
CA GLU A 191 11.79 -26.60 -24.46
C GLU A 191 10.84 -27.39 -23.54
N ALA A 192 9.57 -27.52 -23.93
CA ALA A 192 8.62 -28.35 -23.20
C ALA A 192 9.01 -29.83 -23.25
N SER A 193 9.51 -30.34 -24.38
CA SER A 193 9.99 -31.72 -24.50
C SER A 193 11.17 -32.00 -23.57
N ALA A 194 12.12 -31.05 -23.46
CA ALA A 194 13.22 -31.13 -22.50
C ALA A 194 12.75 -31.18 -21.04
N LEU A 195 11.67 -30.48 -20.71
CA LEU A 195 11.10 -30.44 -19.35
C LEU A 195 10.09 -31.56 -19.05
N SER A 196 9.56 -32.23 -20.07
CA SER A 196 8.53 -33.27 -19.89
C SER A 196 9.04 -34.47 -19.08
N GLY A 197 10.33 -34.79 -19.20
CA GLY A 197 11.00 -35.79 -18.35
C GLY A 197 11.36 -35.31 -16.95
N CYS A 198 11.16 -34.03 -16.65
CA CYS A 198 11.47 -33.39 -15.36
C CYS A 198 10.23 -33.14 -14.50
N VAL A 199 9.07 -33.69 -14.85
CA VAL A 199 7.88 -33.63 -13.97
C VAL A 199 8.20 -34.34 -12.65
N GLY A 200 8.01 -33.62 -11.54
CA GLY A 200 8.43 -34.01 -10.19
C GLY A 200 9.79 -33.46 -9.75
N SER A 201 10.59 -32.92 -10.68
CA SER A 201 11.89 -32.33 -10.37
C SER A 201 11.76 -30.91 -9.81
N ARG A 202 12.78 -30.51 -9.05
CA ARG A 202 12.96 -29.15 -8.57
C ARG A 202 13.26 -28.20 -9.73
N CYS A 203 12.74 -26.99 -9.64
CA CYS A 203 12.96 -25.97 -10.66
C CYS A 203 13.01 -24.55 -10.08
N CYS A 204 13.59 -23.65 -10.88
CA CYS A 204 13.56 -22.21 -10.68
C CYS A 204 12.80 -21.54 -11.84
N VAL A 205 11.98 -20.54 -11.53
CA VAL A 205 11.13 -19.81 -12.49
C VAL A 205 11.55 -18.35 -12.61
N GLN A 206 11.79 -17.91 -13.85
CA GLN A 206 12.13 -16.53 -14.19
C GLN A 206 10.91 -15.71 -14.66
N PRO A 207 10.86 -14.39 -14.40
CA PRO A 207 11.77 -13.63 -13.53
C PRO A 207 11.48 -13.85 -12.04
N GLY A 208 12.46 -13.53 -11.20
CA GLY A 208 12.31 -13.46 -9.74
C GLY A 208 12.75 -14.70 -8.97
N ASP A 209 13.50 -15.60 -9.61
CA ASP A 209 14.14 -16.76 -8.98
C ASP A 209 13.23 -17.62 -8.09
N ARG A 210 11.93 -17.72 -8.44
CA ARG A 210 10.93 -18.42 -7.64
C ARG A 210 11.13 -19.93 -7.76
N ARG A 211 11.29 -20.60 -6.63
CA ARG A 211 11.55 -22.05 -6.57
C ARG A 211 10.28 -22.86 -6.38
N GLY A 212 10.33 -24.10 -6.84
CA GLY A 212 9.22 -25.01 -6.74
C GLY A 212 9.49 -26.36 -7.41
N VAL A 213 8.40 -27.07 -7.70
CA VAL A 213 8.37 -28.39 -8.32
C VAL A 213 7.55 -28.33 -9.60
N ILE A 214 8.09 -28.90 -10.68
CA ILE A 214 7.35 -29.06 -11.94
C ILE A 214 6.28 -30.12 -11.72
N ARG A 215 5.01 -29.75 -11.88
CA ARG A 215 3.87 -30.67 -11.72
C ARG A 215 3.16 -31.01 -13.03
N PHE A 216 3.32 -30.17 -14.06
CA PHE A 216 2.65 -30.35 -15.34
C PHE A 216 3.50 -29.79 -16.48
N VAL A 217 3.51 -30.47 -17.63
CA VAL A 217 4.04 -29.94 -18.89
C VAL A 217 3.06 -30.33 -20.00
N GLY A 218 2.51 -29.36 -20.73
CA GLY A 218 1.55 -29.64 -21.78
C GLY A 218 1.06 -28.41 -22.54
N ASN A 219 0.42 -28.62 -23.68
CA ASN A 219 -0.22 -27.58 -24.47
C ASN A 219 -1.74 -27.53 -24.18
N GLY A 220 -2.45 -26.57 -24.79
CA GLY A 220 -3.92 -26.51 -24.73
C GLY A 220 -4.47 -26.26 -23.31
N VAL A 221 -3.75 -25.49 -22.50
CA VAL A 221 -4.18 -25.17 -21.14
C VAL A 221 -5.36 -24.19 -21.17
N ALA A 222 -6.48 -24.55 -20.53
CA ALA A 222 -7.72 -23.81 -20.58
C ALA A 222 -7.57 -22.42 -19.95
N GLY A 223 -8.06 -21.40 -20.65
CA GLY A 223 -7.95 -19.99 -20.21
C GLY A 223 -6.58 -19.35 -20.45
N LEU A 224 -5.60 -20.07 -21.01
CA LEU A 224 -4.28 -19.53 -21.36
C LEU A 224 -4.11 -19.39 -22.89
N PRO A 225 -3.21 -18.50 -23.35
CA PRO A 225 -2.81 -18.42 -24.76
C PRO A 225 -2.29 -19.75 -25.31
N LEU A 226 -2.35 -19.93 -26.65
CA LEU A 226 -1.84 -21.10 -27.36
C LEU A 226 -0.35 -21.36 -27.08
N GLY A 227 0.10 -22.59 -27.34
CA GLY A 227 1.48 -23.05 -27.08
C GLY A 227 1.60 -23.93 -25.84
N TRP A 228 2.84 -24.31 -25.53
CA TRP A 228 3.17 -25.14 -24.38
C TRP A 228 3.30 -24.34 -23.09
N TRP A 229 2.98 -25.00 -21.98
CA TRP A 229 2.95 -24.47 -20.63
C TRP A 229 3.53 -25.47 -19.64
N VAL A 230 4.17 -24.95 -18.60
CA VAL A 230 4.68 -25.70 -17.47
C VAL A 230 3.91 -25.26 -16.23
N GLY A 231 3.24 -26.20 -15.58
CA GLY A 231 2.61 -26.01 -14.27
C GLY A 231 3.62 -26.27 -13.17
N VAL A 232 3.83 -25.27 -12.32
CA VAL A 232 4.77 -25.30 -11.20
C VAL A 232 4.00 -25.15 -9.90
N GLN A 233 4.31 -25.99 -8.92
CA GLN A 233 3.95 -25.78 -7.53
C GLN A 233 5.13 -25.07 -6.85
N TYR A 234 4.95 -23.81 -6.49
CA TYR A 234 5.95 -23.02 -5.77
C TYR A 234 6.10 -23.49 -4.32
N ASP A 235 7.24 -23.16 -3.71
CA ASP A 235 7.49 -23.40 -2.29
C ASP A 235 6.78 -22.36 -1.40
N GLU A 236 6.60 -21.16 -1.94
CA GLU A 236 5.97 -20.00 -1.28
C GLU A 236 4.66 -19.62 -2.00
N PRO A 237 3.76 -18.85 -1.35
CA PRO A 237 2.50 -18.38 -1.94
C PRO A 237 2.69 -17.25 -2.98
N VAL A 238 3.59 -17.46 -3.95
CA VAL A 238 3.98 -16.52 -5.03
C VAL A 238 3.38 -16.89 -6.39
N GLY A 239 2.49 -17.88 -6.39
CA GLY A 239 1.69 -18.33 -7.51
C GLY A 239 0.43 -17.49 -7.74
N ARG A 240 -0.47 -18.01 -8.56
CA ARG A 240 -1.71 -17.34 -8.98
C ARG A 240 -2.95 -18.22 -8.91
N ASN A 241 -2.78 -19.53 -8.67
CA ASN A 241 -3.85 -20.50 -8.64
C ASN A 241 -3.49 -21.68 -7.72
N ASP A 242 -4.39 -22.66 -7.66
CA ASP A 242 -4.30 -23.91 -6.90
C ASP A 242 -3.90 -25.12 -7.78
N GLY A 243 -3.41 -24.86 -9.00
CA GLY A 243 -3.14 -25.88 -10.03
C GLY A 243 -4.31 -26.10 -11.00
N SER A 244 -5.38 -25.33 -10.87
CA SER A 244 -6.47 -25.25 -11.84
C SER A 244 -6.46 -23.96 -12.66
N THR A 245 -7.00 -24.01 -13.88
CA THR A 245 -7.24 -22.84 -14.74
C THR A 245 -8.37 -23.12 -15.72
N GLY A 246 -9.20 -22.11 -16.01
CA GLY A 246 -10.32 -22.25 -16.94
C GLY A 246 -11.31 -23.36 -16.58
N GLY A 247 -11.47 -23.66 -15.28
CA GLY A 247 -12.36 -24.72 -14.78
C GLY A 247 -11.82 -26.15 -14.90
N LYS A 248 -10.56 -26.33 -15.33
CA LYS A 248 -9.89 -27.64 -15.40
C LYS A 248 -8.69 -27.70 -14.45
N THR A 249 -8.59 -28.80 -13.71
CA THR A 249 -7.46 -29.08 -12.81
C THR A 249 -6.37 -29.84 -13.56
N TYR A 250 -5.13 -29.37 -13.46
CA TYR A 250 -3.96 -30.01 -14.10
C TYR A 250 -3.03 -30.65 -13.05
N PHE A 251 -2.90 -30.01 -11.90
CA PHE A 251 -2.22 -30.52 -10.72
C PHE A 251 -2.91 -29.97 -9.45
N SER A 252 -2.52 -30.47 -8.28
CA SER A 252 -3.10 -30.06 -7.00
C SER A 252 -2.04 -29.40 -6.12
N CYS A 253 -2.36 -28.22 -5.59
CA CYS A 253 -1.59 -27.50 -4.58
C CYS A 253 -2.51 -26.54 -3.80
N ALA A 254 -1.98 -25.89 -2.76
CA ALA A 254 -2.72 -24.84 -2.04
C ALA A 254 -2.92 -23.61 -2.93
N ASP A 255 -3.99 -22.84 -2.67
CA ASP A 255 -4.24 -21.61 -3.42
C ASP A 255 -3.09 -20.61 -3.23
N GLY A 256 -2.72 -19.94 -4.31
CA GLY A 256 -1.53 -19.09 -4.35
C GLY A 256 -0.20 -19.83 -4.49
N TYR A 257 -0.16 -21.17 -4.51
CA TYR A 257 1.10 -21.94 -4.70
C TYR A 257 1.25 -22.48 -6.13
N GLY A 258 0.20 -22.48 -6.95
CA GLY A 258 0.23 -22.95 -8.32
C GLY A 258 0.48 -21.83 -9.33
N GLY A 259 1.20 -22.13 -10.40
CA GLY A 259 1.29 -21.22 -11.55
C GLY A 259 1.61 -21.92 -12.85
N PHE A 260 1.10 -21.37 -13.96
CA PHE A 260 1.48 -21.78 -15.31
C PHE A 260 2.43 -20.74 -15.91
N VAL A 261 3.57 -21.22 -16.38
CA VAL A 261 4.61 -20.40 -17.01
C VAL A 261 5.05 -21.02 -18.33
N ARG A 262 5.71 -20.21 -19.15
CA ARG A 262 6.28 -20.68 -20.41
C ARG A 262 7.51 -21.55 -20.18
N PRO A 263 7.72 -22.64 -20.95
CA PRO A 263 8.89 -23.50 -20.84
C PRO A 263 10.23 -22.77 -20.77
N ASP A 264 10.44 -21.71 -21.55
CA ASP A 264 11.69 -20.92 -21.55
C ASP A 264 12.00 -20.21 -20.21
N LYS A 265 11.00 -20.13 -19.33
CA LYS A 265 11.13 -19.51 -18.00
C LYS A 265 11.41 -20.52 -16.90
N VAL A 266 11.41 -21.82 -17.19
CA VAL A 266 11.62 -22.86 -16.19
C VAL A 266 12.97 -23.51 -16.39
N GLN A 267 13.79 -23.47 -15.34
CA GLN A 267 15.04 -24.21 -15.28
C GLN A 267 14.87 -25.37 -14.29
N ALA A 268 14.80 -26.60 -14.81
CA ALA A 268 14.89 -27.79 -13.97
C ALA A 268 16.33 -27.99 -13.49
N GLY A 269 16.52 -28.39 -12.24
CA GLY A 269 17.86 -28.60 -11.67
C GLY A 269 17.84 -28.75 -10.17
N ASP A 270 19.03 -28.69 -9.56
CA ASP A 270 19.19 -28.75 -8.12
C ASP A 270 18.88 -27.39 -7.47
N PHE A 271 17.59 -27.15 -7.25
CA PHE A 271 17.07 -25.94 -6.60
C PHE A 271 16.35 -26.33 -5.30
N PRO A 272 17.07 -26.61 -4.20
CA PRO A 272 16.44 -26.97 -2.94
C PRO A 272 15.49 -25.86 -2.44
N CYS A 273 14.52 -26.24 -1.59
CA CYS A 273 13.66 -25.26 -0.92
C CYS A 273 14.56 -24.27 -0.17
N LEU A 274 14.27 -22.97 -0.29
CA LEU A 274 14.97 -21.98 0.52
C LEU A 274 14.40 -22.11 1.93
N ASP A 275 15.22 -22.62 2.85
CA ASP A 275 14.94 -22.54 4.27
C ASP A 275 15.31 -21.12 4.73
N ASP A 276 14.31 -20.35 5.13
CA ASP A 276 14.50 -19.01 5.70
C ASP A 276 14.87 -19.07 7.19
N GLY A 277 15.04 -20.26 7.78
CA GLY A 277 15.48 -20.45 9.16
C GLY A 277 14.47 -19.95 10.20
N LEU A 278 13.24 -19.64 9.77
CA LEU A 278 12.17 -19.12 10.62
C LEU A 278 11.12 -20.19 10.99
N SER A 279 11.23 -21.41 10.43
CA SER A 279 10.22 -22.46 10.60
C SER A 279 10.49 -23.45 11.74
N ASP A 280 11.67 -23.45 12.36
CA ASP A 280 12.04 -24.37 13.46
C ASP A 280 11.44 -24.00 14.85
N GLY A 281 10.59 -22.98 14.93
CA GLY A 281 10.08 -22.45 16.21
C GLY A 281 8.70 -22.95 16.67
N LEU A 282 7.97 -23.77 15.89
CA LEU A 282 6.56 -24.08 16.18
C LEU A 282 6.22 -25.58 16.33
N ALA A 283 7.21 -26.45 16.50
CA ALA A 283 6.96 -27.87 16.77
C ALA A 283 7.85 -28.45 17.87
N SER A 284 7.62 -28.02 19.12
CA SER A 284 7.83 -28.88 20.29
C SER A 284 6.94 -28.38 21.45
N GLY A 285 5.65 -28.64 21.31
CA GLY A 285 4.79 -28.77 22.48
C GLY A 285 5.08 -30.13 23.12
N ASP A 286 6.15 -30.21 23.90
CA ASP A 286 6.38 -31.35 24.79
C ASP A 286 5.72 -31.08 26.15
N GLU A 287 4.86 -32.04 26.51
CA GLU A 287 4.24 -32.22 27.81
C GLU A 287 5.30 -32.21 28.94
N ILE A 288 5.01 -31.49 30.03
CA ILE A 288 4.93 -31.94 31.44
C ILE A 288 4.37 -30.78 32.27
#